data_AF-A0A3N4MJ74-F1
#
_entry.id   AF-A0A3N4MJ74-F1
#
_cell.length_a   1.000
_cell.length_b   1.000
_cell.length_c   1.000
_cell.angle_alpha   90.00
_cell.angle_beta   90.00
_cell.angle_gamma   90.00
#
_symmetry.space_group_name_H-M   'P 1'
#
loop_
_entity.id
_entity.type
_entity.pdbx_description
1 polymer ?
#
loop_
_entity_poly.entity_id
_entity_poly.type
_entity_poly.pdbx_seq_one_letter_code
_entity_poly.pdbx_strand_id
1 'polypeptide(L)'
;MRNRVVSMGDALKEYLNKSRFKPRLMEVRIQENWEQVVGKTIARYTESVQLFDGKLVITTTVAPLKQELNYSKERIIKLVNDMLGEEIVKEVMIR
;
A
#
# COMPACT_ATOMS: atom_id res chain seq x y z
N MET A 1 6.19 36.87 -22.22
CA MET A 1 5.94 35.86 -21.15
C MET A 1 4.44 35.53 -21.18
N ARG A 2 4.04 34.30 -21.50
CA ARG A 2 2.61 33.91 -21.53
C ARG A 2 2.19 33.45 -20.13
N ASN A 3 1.35 34.23 -19.46
CA ASN A 3 0.66 33.80 -18.24
C ASN A 3 -0.33 32.69 -18.61
N ARG A 4 -0.11 31.47 -18.13
CA ARG A 4 -1.16 30.44 -18.16
C ARG A 4 -2.14 30.75 -17.05
N VAL A 5 -3.32 31.22 -17.42
CA VAL A 5 -4.48 31.27 -16.52
C VAL A 5 -4.95 29.83 -16.36
N VAL A 6 -4.50 29.15 -15.31
CA VAL A 6 -5.07 27.84 -14.93
C VAL A 6 -6.41 28.13 -14.28
N SER A 7 -7.49 27.56 -14.80
CA SER A 7 -8.80 27.69 -14.15
C SER A 7 -8.78 26.96 -12.81
N MET A 8 -9.51 27.46 -11.80
CA MET A 8 -9.58 26.78 -10.50
C MET A 8 -10.06 25.32 -10.64
N GLY A 9 -10.91 25.04 -11.63
CA GLY A 9 -11.39 23.69 -11.93
C GLY A 9 -10.28 22.76 -12.44
N ASP A 10 -9.37 23.27 -13.28
CA ASP A 10 -8.23 22.48 -13.77
C ASP A 10 -7.20 22.23 -12.66
N ALA A 11 -6.94 23.23 -11.81
CA ALA A 11 -6.07 23.08 -10.64
C ALA A 11 -6.63 22.05 -9.64
N LEU A 12 -7.95 22.06 -9.40
CA LEU A 12 -8.60 21.09 -8.54
C LEU A 12 -8.55 19.67 -9.12
N LYS A 13 -8.81 19.50 -10.43
CA LYS A 13 -8.69 18.21 -11.10
C LYS A 13 -7.25 17.67 -11.05
N GLU A 14 -6.27 18.52 -11.31
CA GLU A 14 -4.86 18.14 -11.26
C GLU A 14 -4.45 17.73 -9.83
N TYR A 15 -4.91 18.47 -8.82
CA TYR A 15 -4.70 18.13 -7.41
C TYR A 15 -5.33 16.79 -7.04
N LEU A 16 -6.60 16.55 -7.42
CA LEU A 16 -7.30 15.29 -7.17
C LEU A 16 -6.64 14.10 -7.89
N ASN A 17 -6.12 14.32 -9.09
CA ASN A 17 -5.37 13.28 -9.80
C ASN A 17 -4.05 12.99 -9.08
N LYS A 18 -3.26 14.02 -8.74
CA LYS A 18 -2.00 13.88 -7.99
C LYS A 18 -2.20 13.17 -6.66
N SER A 19 -3.29 13.45 -5.95
CA SER A 19 -3.60 12.81 -4.66
C SER A 19 -3.90 11.31 -4.80
N ARG A 20 -4.46 10.86 -5.93
CA ARG A 20 -4.68 9.43 -6.23
C ARG A 20 -3.41 8.70 -6.72
N PHE A 21 -2.48 9.42 -7.34
CA PHE A 21 -1.23 8.83 -7.85
C PHE A 21 -0.31 8.35 -6.72
N LYS A 22 -0.20 9.10 -5.62
CA LYS A 22 0.70 8.73 -4.52
C LYS A 22 0.33 7.37 -3.90
N PRO A 23 -0.92 7.11 -3.46
CA PRO A 23 -1.30 5.80 -2.91
C PRO A 23 -1.09 4.65 -3.89
N ARG A 24 -1.42 4.84 -5.18
CA ARG A 24 -1.26 3.81 -6.20
C ARG A 24 0.21 3.46 -6.45
N LEU A 25 1.08 4.47 -6.47
CA LEU A 25 2.53 4.24 -6.59
C LEU A 25 3.06 3.46 -5.38
N MET A 26 2.58 3.76 -4.18
CA MET A 26 2.97 3.05 -2.96
C MET A 26 2.48 1.60 -2.97
N GLU A 27 1.26 1.35 -3.42
CA GLU A 27 0.73 -0.01 -3.60
C GLU A 27 1.63 -0.83 -4.54
N VAL A 28 2.01 -0.27 -5.69
CA VAL A 28 2.92 -0.94 -6.64
C VAL A 28 4.28 -1.25 -5.99
N ARG A 29 4.87 -0.28 -5.28
CA ARG A 29 6.14 -0.50 -4.55
C ARG A 29 6.03 -1.61 -3.52
N ILE A 30 4.90 -1.69 -2.80
CA ILE A 30 4.65 -2.76 -1.84
C ILE A 30 4.59 -4.11 -2.55
N GLN A 31 3.84 -4.20 -3.65
CA GLN A 31 3.70 -5.44 -4.43
C GLN A 31 5.06 -5.93 -4.97
N GLU A 32 5.87 -5.04 -5.54
CA GLU A 32 7.19 -5.38 -6.09
C GLU A 32 8.19 -5.86 -5.01
N ASN A 33 8.05 -5.37 -3.78
CA ASN A 33 8.98 -5.67 -2.68
C ASN A 33 8.40 -6.64 -1.64
N TRP A 34 7.19 -7.17 -1.88
CA TRP A 34 6.45 -7.95 -0.88
C TRP A 34 7.25 -9.15 -0.38
N GLU A 35 7.83 -9.94 -1.29
CA GLU A 35 8.65 -11.10 -0.92
C GLU A 35 9.85 -10.73 -0.06
N GLN A 36 10.47 -9.58 -0.27
CA GLN A 36 11.58 -9.12 0.55
C GLN A 36 11.12 -8.72 1.95
N VAL A 37 9.91 -8.18 2.07
CA VAL A 37 9.31 -7.75 3.35
C VAL A 37 8.90 -8.95 4.20
N VAL A 38 8.20 -9.93 3.62
CA VAL A 38 7.58 -11.03 4.39
C VAL A 38 8.27 -12.39 4.22
N GLY A 39 9.20 -12.50 3.28
CA GLY A 39 9.85 -13.75 2.92
C GLY A 39 9.04 -14.61 1.94
N LYS A 40 9.76 -15.49 1.25
CA LYS A 40 9.26 -16.34 0.15
C LYS A 40 8.02 -17.17 0.50
N THR A 41 7.97 -17.75 1.70
CA THR A 41 6.84 -18.62 2.10
C THR A 41 5.53 -17.84 2.19
N ILE A 42 5.54 -16.70 2.89
CA ILE A 42 4.34 -15.87 3.05
C ILE A 42 3.93 -15.28 1.70
N ALA A 43 4.90 -14.77 0.93
CA ALA A 43 4.64 -14.19 -0.38
C ALA A 43 3.99 -15.20 -1.34
N ARG A 44 4.47 -16.44 -1.36
CA ARG A 44 3.92 -17.51 -2.21
C ARG A 44 2.43 -17.78 -1.98
N TYR A 45 1.96 -17.65 -0.74
CA TYR A 45 0.58 -17.92 -0.35
C TYR A 45 -0.25 -16.63 -0.18
N THR A 46 0.31 -15.47 -0.54
CA THR A 46 -0.41 -14.21 -0.59
C THR A 46 -1.03 -14.06 -1.98
N GLU A 47 -2.35 -13.89 -2.04
CA GLU A 47 -3.09 -13.72 -3.30
C GLU A 47 -3.05 -12.28 -3.80
N SER A 48 -3.18 -11.33 -2.87
CA SER A 48 -3.12 -9.90 -3.19
C SER A 48 -2.68 -9.08 -2.00
N VAL A 49 -2.05 -7.95 -2.30
CA VAL A 49 -1.71 -6.90 -1.34
C VAL A 49 -2.16 -5.58 -1.94
N GLN A 50 -3.07 -4.89 -1.26
CA GLN A 50 -3.69 -3.66 -1.73
C GLN A 50 -3.58 -2.58 -0.65
N LEU A 51 -3.32 -1.34 -1.05
CA LEU A 51 -3.24 -0.21 -0.14
C LEU A 51 -4.40 0.74 -0.41
N PHE A 52 -5.27 0.92 0.57
CA PHE A 52 -6.40 1.85 0.48
C PHE A 52 -6.52 2.66 1.76
N ASP A 53 -6.41 3.98 1.66
CA ASP A 53 -6.57 4.91 2.79
C ASP A 53 -5.73 4.55 4.04
N GLY A 54 -4.47 4.15 3.81
CA GLY A 54 -3.56 3.71 4.87
C GLY A 54 -3.85 2.31 5.44
N LYS A 55 -4.86 1.61 4.94
CA LYS A 55 -5.12 0.20 5.25
C LYS A 55 -4.47 -0.69 4.21
N LEU A 56 -3.59 -1.58 4.67
CA LEU A 56 -3.01 -2.64 3.87
C LEU A 56 -3.89 -3.89 3.96
N VAL A 57 -4.51 -4.26 2.85
CA VAL A 57 -5.35 -5.46 2.75
C VAL A 57 -4.51 -6.58 2.15
N ILE A 58 -4.35 -7.66 2.90
CA ILE A 58 -3.63 -8.86 2.48
C ILE A 58 -4.65 -9.98 2.34
N THR A 59 -4.74 -10.58 1.15
CA THR A 59 -5.66 -11.71 0.89
C THR A 59 -4.88 -13.01 0.86
N THR A 60 -5.35 -14.03 1.58
CA THR A 60 -4.82 -15.39 1.49
C THR A 60 -5.92 -16.43 1.70
N THR A 61 -5.90 -17.50 0.90
CA THR A 61 -6.80 -18.65 1.06
C THR A 61 -6.26 -19.71 2.04
N VAL A 62 -5.04 -19.55 2.56
CA VAL A 62 -4.41 -20.52 3.45
C VAL A 62 -4.73 -20.17 4.91
N ALA A 63 -5.60 -20.94 5.56
CA ALA A 63 -6.09 -20.66 6.91
C ALA A 63 -4.98 -20.55 7.99
N PRO A 64 -3.96 -21.44 8.04
CA PRO A 64 -2.84 -21.26 8.96
C PRO A 64 -2.08 -19.94 8.75
N LEU A 65 -1.81 -19.59 7.49
CA LEU A 65 -1.13 -18.34 7.16
C LEU A 65 -1.96 -17.12 7.55
N LYS A 66 -3.28 -17.17 7.33
CA LYS A 66 -4.19 -16.11 7.78
C LYS A 66 -4.04 -15.85 9.27
N GLN A 67 -3.92 -16.90 10.09
CA GLN A 67 -3.72 -16.76 11.53
C GLN A 67 -2.35 -16.15 11.87
N GLU A 68 -1.27 -16.65 11.26
CA GLU A 68 0.08 -16.10 11.44
C GLU A 68 0.19 -14.62 11.06
N LEU A 69 -0.44 -14.23 9.94
CA LEU A 69 -0.52 -12.85 9.48
C LEU A 69 -1.32 -11.97 10.46
N ASN A 70 -2.39 -12.49 11.05
CA ASN A 70 -3.15 -11.75 12.07
C ASN A 70 -2.31 -11.46 13.31
N TYR A 71 -1.47 -12.39 13.75
CA TYR A 71 -0.53 -12.14 14.85
C TYR A 71 0.63 -11.20 14.48
N SER A 72 0.96 -11.12 13.18
CA SER A 72 2.11 -10.36 12.69
C SER A 72 1.78 -8.95 12.17
N LYS A 73 0.53 -8.47 12.33
CA LYS A 73 0.07 -7.19 11.76
C LYS A 73 0.98 -6.01 12.08
N GLU A 74 1.30 -5.81 13.36
CA GLU A 74 2.16 -4.70 13.81
C GLU A 74 3.56 -4.77 13.19
N ARG A 75 4.12 -5.98 13.08
CA ARG A 75 5.41 -6.20 12.42
C ARG A 75 5.34 -5.88 10.94
N ILE A 76 4.26 -6.26 10.25
CA ILE A 76 4.05 -5.96 8.84
C ILE A 76 3.94 -4.45 8.62
N ILE A 77 3.16 -3.75 9.45
CA ILE A 77 3.04 -2.28 9.39
C ILE A 77 4.43 -1.64 9.44
N LYS A 78 5.23 -2.03 10.44
CA LYS A 78 6.59 -1.51 10.60
C LYS A 78 7.46 -1.79 9.37
N LEU A 79 7.57 -3.05 8.94
CA LEU A 79 8.44 -3.43 7.83
C LEU A 79 8.05 -2.75 6.51
N VAL A 80 6.75 -2.59 6.26
CA VAL A 80 6.27 -1.92 5.05
C VAL A 80 6.58 -0.43 5.10
N ASN A 81 6.33 0.25 6.23
CA ASN A 81 6.66 1.66 6.37
C ASN A 81 8.17 1.91 6.32
N ASP A 82 8.97 1.05 6.95
CA ASP A 82 10.44 1.08 6.89
C ASP A 82 10.94 0.95 5.43
N MET A 83 10.34 0.04 4.66
CA MET A 83 10.63 -0.12 3.22
C MET A 83 10.21 1.10 2.38
N LEU A 84 9.07 1.71 2.69
CA LEU A 84 8.58 2.87 1.97
C LEU A 84 9.36 4.15 2.31
N GLY A 85 9.91 4.23 3.52
CA GLY A 85 10.59 5.42 4.07
C GLY A 85 9.63 6.46 4.64
N GLU A 86 8.35 6.13 4.79
CA GLU A 86 7.31 7.02 5.34
C GLU A 86 6.19 6.21 6.01
N GLU A 87 5.55 6.80 7.03
CA GLU A 87 4.44 6.19 7.77
C GLU A 87 3.12 6.29 6.97
N ILE A 88 2.91 5.33 6.05
CA ILE A 88 1.68 5.28 5.23
C ILE A 88 0.70 4.24 5.75
N VAL A 89 1.19 3.04 6.06
CA VAL A 89 0.36 1.94 6.54
C VAL A 89 0.05 2.19 8.01
N LYS A 90 -1.24 2.29 8.32
CA LYS A 90 -1.79 2.52 9.66
C LYS A 90 -2.47 1.28 10.23
N GLU A 91 -2.98 0.42 9.34
CA GLU A 91 -3.70 -0.78 9.73
C GLU A 91 -3.45 -1.89 8.70
N VAL A 92 -3.41 -3.14 9.17
CA VAL A 92 -3.38 -4.34 8.31
C VAL A 92 -4.65 -5.15 8.50
N MET A 93 -5.31 -5.47 7.39
CA MET A 93 -6.50 -6.33 7.35
C MET A 93 -6.18 -7.61 6.58
N ILE A 94 -6.44 -8.77 7.19
CA ILE A 94 -6.24 -10.07 6.55
C ILE A 94 -7.59 -10.61 6.06
N ARG A 95 -7.72 -10.82 4.76
CA ARG A 95 -8.91 -11.35 4.10
C ARG A 95 -8.72 -12.83 3.77
#